data_AF-A0A6M1STM4-F1
#
_entry.id   AF-A0A6M1STM4-F1
#
_cell.length_a   1.000
_cell.length_b   1.000
_cell.length_c   1.000
_cell.angle_alpha   90.00
_cell.angle_beta   90.00
_cell.angle_gamma   90.00
#
_symmetry.space_group_name_H-M   'P 1'
#
loop_
_entity.id
_entity.type
_entity.pdbx_description
1 polymer ?
#
loop_
_entity_poly.entity_id
_entity_poly.type
_entity_poly.pdbx_seq_one_letter_code
_entity_poly.pdbx_strand_id
1 'polypeptide(L)' 'VDLARQEDDRYRNRVNALGAVGEASADETQRATSSGVFAQGDLALSEQVTFSLGARFDRVALRVDDDFLADGDQSG' A
#
# COMPACT_ATOMS: atom_id res chain seq x y z
N VAL A 1 -0.77 8.25 17.13
CA VAL A 1 -1.75 7.98 16.06
C VAL A 1 -1.04 8.31 14.77
N ASP A 2 -1.01 7.35 13.86
CA ASP A 2 -0.24 7.43 12.63
C ASP A 2 -1.23 7.37 11.46
N LEU A 3 -1.04 8.20 10.44
CA LEU A 3 -1.82 8.20 9.21
C LEU A 3 -0.87 8.29 8.04
N ALA A 4 -1.07 7.46 7.02
CA ALA A 4 -0.35 7.56 5.76
C ALA A 4 -1.29 7.32 4.58
N ARG A 5 -1.02 8.00 3.46
CA ARG A 5 -1.70 7.79 2.19
C ARG A 5 -0.66 7.79 1.07
N GLN A 6 -0.74 6.79 0.22
CA GLN A 6 0.03 6.68 -1.01
C GLN A 6 -0.93 6.54 -2.18
N GLU A 7 -0.58 7.18 -3.28
CA GLU A 7 -1.27 7.12 -4.58
C GLU A 7 -0.19 6.89 -5.64
N ASP A 8 -0.43 5.93 -6.52
CA ASP A 8 0.47 5.55 -7.61
C ASP A 8 -0.36 5.42 -8.88
N ASP A 9 0.04 6.11 -9.94
CA ASP A 9 -0.58 5.99 -11.25
C ASP A 9 0.27 5.07 -12.12
N ARG A 10 -0.30 3.95 -12.51
CA ARG A 10 0.40 2.85 -13.17
C ARG A 10 -0.07 2.70 -14.60
N TYR A 11 0.83 3.06 -15.52
CA TYR A 11 0.63 2.90 -16.96
C TYR A 11 1.51 1.78 -17.51
N ARG A 12 1.01 1.04 -18.49
CA ARG A 12 1.78 0.01 -19.20
C ARG A 12 1.46 0.04 -20.69
N ASN A 13 2.48 -0.17 -21.52
CA ASN A 13 2.33 -0.33 -22.96
C ASN A 13 2.86 -1.70 -23.39
N ARG A 14 2.26 -2.30 -24.41
CA ARG A 14 2.84 -3.49 -25.06
C ARG A 14 4.10 -3.08 -25.83
N VAL A 15 5.12 -3.93 -25.79
CA VAL A 15 6.34 -3.78 -26.60
C VAL A 15 6.48 -5.02 -27.47
N ASN A 16 6.66 -4.84 -28.78
CA ASN A 16 6.80 -5.97 -29.69
C ASN A 16 8.22 -6.56 -29.63
N ALA A 17 8.43 -7.72 -30.28
CA ALA A 17 9.72 -8.42 -30.29
C ALA A 17 10.88 -7.63 -30.94
N LEU A 18 10.57 -6.54 -31.65
CA LEU A 18 11.53 -5.64 -32.27
C LEU A 18 11.80 -4.38 -31.41
N GLY A 19 11.17 -4.27 -30.23
CA GLY A 19 11.34 -3.17 -29.30
C GLY A 19 10.45 -1.94 -29.58
N ALA A 20 9.51 -2.02 -30.54
CA ALA A 20 8.59 -0.91 -30.78
C ALA A 20 7.48 -0.89 -29.74
N VAL A 21 7.23 0.30 -29.17
CA VAL A 21 6.16 0.56 -28.21
C VAL A 21 4.83 0.64 -28.95
N GLY A 22 3.87 -0.18 -28.51
CA GLY A 22 2.51 -0.26 -29.04
C GLY A 22 1.46 0.28 -28.07
N GLU A 23 0.25 -0.25 -28.20
CA GLU A 23 -0.94 0.19 -27.43
C GLU A 23 -0.76 0.06 -25.92
N ALA A 24 -1.48 0.93 -25.20
CA ALA A 24 -1.61 0.81 -23.75
C ALA A 24 -2.25 -0.53 -23.37
N SER A 25 -1.78 -1.12 -22.28
CA SER A 25 -2.21 -2.40 -21.73
C SER A 25 -2.48 -2.36 -20.22
N ALA A 26 -2.38 -1.17 -19.61
CA ALA A 26 -2.97 -0.84 -18.32
C ALA A 26 -2.94 0.68 -18.14
N ASP A 27 -3.96 1.17 -17.46
CA ASP A 27 -4.09 2.55 -16.99
C ASP A 27 -4.87 2.49 -15.66
N GLU A 28 -4.13 2.47 -14.55
CA GLU A 28 -4.70 2.23 -13.21
C GLU A 28 -4.21 3.27 -12.20
N THR A 29 -5.11 3.83 -11.41
CA THR A 29 -4.76 4.57 -10.18
C THR A 29 -4.88 3.64 -8.98
N GLN A 30 -3.77 3.45 -8.27
CA GLN A 30 -3.69 2.62 -7.07
C GLN A 30 -3.54 3.49 -5.83
N ARG A 31 -4.36 3.25 -4.81
CA ARG A 31 -4.39 4.02 -3.57
C ARG A 31 -4.25 3.11 -2.36
N ALA A 32 -3.28 3.40 -1.51
CA ALA A 32 -3.09 2.77 -0.21
C ALA A 32 -3.26 3.79 0.91
N THR A 33 -4.21 3.57 1.82
CA THR A 33 -4.38 4.40 3.03
C THR A 33 -4.14 3.53 4.25
N SER A 34 -3.30 3.98 5.17
CA SER A 34 -3.08 3.32 6.44
C SER A 34 -3.36 4.25 7.62
N SER A 35 -3.86 3.66 8.69
CA SER A 35 -4.09 4.34 9.97
C SER A 35 -3.68 3.42 11.10
N GLY A 36 -2.94 3.93 12.08
CA GLY A 36 -2.43 3.16 13.20
C GLY A 36 -2.61 3.88 14.53
N VAL A 37 -2.81 3.10 15.58
CA VAL A 37 -2.74 3.56 16.96
C VAL A 37 -1.77 2.68 17.72
N PHE A 38 -0.96 3.29 18.57
CA PHE A 38 -0.03 2.58 19.43
C PHE A 38 -0.07 3.17 20.83
N ALA A 39 0.18 2.33 21.81
CA ALA A 39 0.38 2.72 23.20
C ALA A 39 1.47 1.82 23.79
N GLN A 40 2.34 2.42 24.60
CA GLN A 40 3.34 1.70 25.37
C GLN A 40 3.44 2.32 26.75
N GLY A 41 3.73 1.49 27.75
CA GLY A 41 4.01 1.93 29.10
C GLY A 41 5.05 1.05 29.76
N ASP A 42 5.72 1.65 30.73
CA ASP A 42 6.70 1.00 31.60
C ASP A 42 6.22 1.08 33.04
N LEU A 43 6.41 0.02 33.80
CA LEU A 43 6.09 -0.08 35.22
C LEU A 43 7.33 -0.56 35.97
N ALA A 44 7.90 0.32 36.79
CA ALA A 44 8.96 -0.07 37.72
C ALA A 44 8.35 -0.99 38.80
N LEU A 45 8.68 -2.28 38.76
CA LEU A 45 8.25 -3.25 39.76
C LEU A 45 9.16 -3.19 41.00
N SER A 46 10.43 -2.83 40.80
CA SER A 46 11.43 -2.54 41.85
C SER A 46 12.53 -1.63 41.29
N GLU A 47 13.53 -1.27 42.10
CA GLU A 47 14.71 -0.50 41.65
C GLU A 47 15.52 -1.20 40.56
N GLN A 48 15.40 -2.53 40.46
CA GLN A 48 16.20 -3.37 39.57
C GLN A 48 15.37 -3.98 38.43
N VAL A 49 14.04 -3.87 38.48
CA VAL A 49 13.14 -4.53 37.54
C VAL A 49 12.08 -3.57 37.04
N THR A 50 12.04 -3.42 35.72
CA THR A 50 10.98 -2.69 35.01
C THR A 50 10.25 -3.65 34.07
N PHE A 51 8.93 -3.62 34.12
CA PHE A 51 8.06 -4.30 33.17
C PHE A 51 7.60 -3.31 32.10
N SER A 52 7.83 -3.65 30.83
CA SER A 52 7.42 -2.84 29.69
C SER A 52 6.35 -3.59 28.89
N LEU A 53 5.28 -2.90 28.51
CA LEU A 53 4.25 -3.44 27.64
C LEU A 53 3.85 -2.41 26.59
N GLY A 54 3.73 -2.85 25.34
CA GLY A 54 3.23 -2.05 24.24
C GLY A 54 2.26 -2.83 23.37
N ALA A 55 1.33 -2.11 22.76
CA ALA A 55 0.38 -2.63 21.79
C ALA A 55 0.26 -1.66 20.61
N ARG A 56 0.09 -2.23 19.42
CA ARG A 56 -0.14 -1.48 18.18
C ARG A 56 -1.27 -2.13 17.39
N PHE A 57 -2.14 -1.29 16.82
CA PHE A 57 -3.19 -1.70 15.89
C PHE A 57 -3.10 -0.87 14.63
N ASP A 58 -3.00 -1.53 13.48
CA ASP A 58 -2.92 -0.90 12.16
C ASP A 58 -4.08 -1.38 11.28
N ARG A 59 -4.63 -0.45 10.50
CA ARG A 59 -5.58 -0.73 9.42
C ARG A 59 -5.00 -0.22 8.11
N VAL A 60 -5.01 -1.07 7.09
CA VAL A 60 -4.62 -0.72 5.71
C VAL A 60 -5.81 -0.94 4.79
N ALA A 61 -6.09 0.04 3.93
CA ALA A 61 -7.11 -0.01 2.90
C ALA A 61 -6.45 0.23 1.53
N LEU A 62 -6.64 -0.72 0.62
CA LEU A 62 -6.15 -0.68 -0.74
C LEU A 62 -7.33 -0.48 -1.70
N ARG A 63 -7.15 0.38 -2.71
CA ARG A 63 -8.09 0.60 -3.82
C ARG A 63 -7.32 0.64 -5.13
N VAL A 64 -7.90 0.07 -6.17
CA VAL A 64 -7.40 0.14 -7.55
C VAL A 64 -8.57 0.60 -8.38
N ASP A 65 -8.40 1.73 -9.05
CA ASP A 65 -9.33 2.32 -9.99
C ASP A 65 -8.73 2.08 -11.39
N ASP A 66 -9.41 1.29 -12.24
CA ASP A 66 -8.97 0.96 -13.61
C ASP A 66 -9.72 1.85 -14.61
N ASP A 67 -8.96 2.68 -15.33
CA ASP A 67 -9.46 3.61 -16.35
C ASP A 67 -9.28 3.04 -17.77
N PHE A 68 -8.74 1.83 -17.91
CA PHE A 68 -8.54 1.14 -19.18
C PHE A 68 -9.87 0.58 -19.71
N LEU A 69 -10.27 0.97 -20.92
CA LEU A 69 -11.53 0.54 -21.53
C LEU A 69 -11.55 -0.97 -21.80
N ALA A 70 -12.70 -1.59 -21.54
CA ALA A 70 -12.92 -3.03 -21.49
C ALA A 70 -12.76 -3.74 -22.85
N ASP A 71 -11.55 -4.07 -23.28
CA ASP A 71 -11.33 -4.98 -24.41
C ASP A 71 -10.04 -5.84 -24.32
N GLY A 72 -9.67 -6.32 -23.14
CA GLY A 72 -8.57 -7.29 -23.05
C GLY A 72 -8.37 -7.94 -21.69
N ASP A 73 -7.90 -9.19 -21.71
CA ASP A 73 -7.34 -9.90 -20.57
C ASP A 73 -6.18 -9.07 -19.96
N GLN A 74 -6.34 -8.75 -18.67
CA GLN A 74 -5.42 -7.93 -17.86
C GLN A 74 -4.54 -8.80 -16.95
N SER A 75 -4.54 -10.13 -17.11
CA SER A 75 -3.64 -11.01 -16.38
C SER A 75 -2.20 -10.90 -16.92
N GLY A 76 -1.25 -10.66 -16.00
CA GLY A 76 0.17 -10.51 -16.29
C GLY A 76 0.91 -11.83 -16.44
#